data_AF-A0A7C1YG07-F1
#
_entry.id   AF-A0A7C1YG07-F1
#
_cell.length_a   1.000
_cell.length_b   1.000
_cell.length_c   1.000
_cell.angle_alpha   90.00
_cell.angle_beta   90.00
_cell.angle_gamma   90.00
#
_symmetry.space_group_name_H-M   'P 1'
#
loop_
_entity.id
_entity.type
_entity.pdbx_description
1 polymer ?
#
loop_
_entity_poly.entity_id
_entity_poly.type
_entity_poly.pdbx_seq_one_letter_code
_entity_poly.pdbx_strand_id
1 'polypeptide(L)'
;MKQLDDLHEKIAKGQIDLDLRNAIADRIVEFIEQNKASLGMWEKFHLGQSISALGTINSSDDQPLDTWFKLSLLSLEKAMVPEGERGEENEDIDEKVNSVTYEMLVGALGELKTN
;
A
#
# COMPACT_ATOMS: atom_id res chain seq x y z
N MET A 1 -10.89 -9.23 -4.78
CA MET A 1 -10.95 -9.05 -3.31
C MET A 1 -10.33 -10.18 -2.49
N LYS A 2 -10.40 -11.47 -2.86
CA LYS A 2 -9.78 -12.58 -2.08
C LYS A 2 -8.26 -12.54 -1.85
N GLN A 3 -7.54 -11.56 -2.40
CA GLN A 3 -6.07 -11.56 -2.44
C GLN A 3 -5.40 -11.04 -1.16
N LEU A 4 -6.14 -10.35 -0.29
CA LEU A 4 -5.61 -9.74 0.95
C LEU A 4 -6.29 -10.25 2.23
N ASP A 5 -7.26 -11.17 2.12
CA ASP A 5 -8.06 -11.70 3.23
C ASP A 5 -7.16 -12.32 4.33
N ASP A 6 -6.07 -12.99 3.93
CA ASP A 6 -5.10 -13.59 4.85
C ASP A 6 -4.35 -12.55 5.68
N LEU A 7 -4.05 -11.38 5.09
CA LEU A 7 -3.37 -10.28 5.77
C LEU A 7 -4.31 -9.57 6.75
N HIS A 8 -5.57 -9.38 6.38
CA HIS A 8 -6.61 -8.88 7.30
C HIS A 8 -6.82 -9.82 8.49
N GLU A 9 -6.83 -11.14 8.24
CA GLU A 9 -6.99 -12.13 9.31
C GLU A 9 -5.82 -12.09 10.29
N LYS A 10 -4.59 -11.94 9.82
CA LYS A 10 -3.40 -11.77 10.67
C LYS A 10 -3.53 -10.54 11.57
N ILE A 11 -3.96 -9.40 11.02
CA ILE A 11 -4.21 -8.17 11.80
C ILE A 11 -5.30 -8.41 12.85
N ALA A 12 -6.42 -9.04 12.47
CA ALA A 12 -7.52 -9.32 13.38
C ALA A 12 -7.12 -10.23 14.56
N LYS A 13 -6.15 -11.13 14.33
CA LYS A 13 -5.55 -12.00 15.36
C LYS A 13 -4.45 -11.31 16.19
N GLY A 14 -4.13 -10.05 15.90
CA GLY A 14 -3.06 -9.32 16.59
C GLY A 14 -1.66 -9.77 16.21
N GLN A 15 -1.47 -10.42 15.05
CA GLN A 15 -0.16 -10.83 14.54
C GLN A 15 0.54 -9.64 13.87
N ILE A 16 0.90 -8.66 14.70
CA ILE A 16 1.43 -7.36 14.29
C ILE A 16 2.96 -7.39 14.41
N ASP A 17 3.61 -7.92 13.38
CA ASP A 17 5.06 -8.18 13.36
C ASP A 17 5.72 -7.83 12.01
N LEU A 18 7.04 -8.05 11.95
CA LEU A 18 7.85 -7.80 10.75
C LEU A 18 7.45 -8.71 9.58
N ASP A 19 6.97 -9.93 9.85
CA ASP A 19 6.55 -10.86 8.80
C ASP A 19 5.26 -10.38 8.12
N LEU A 20 4.32 -9.82 8.88
CA LEU A 20 3.14 -9.16 8.32
C LEU A 20 3.54 -7.95 7.46
N ARG A 21 4.49 -7.13 7.92
CA ARG A 21 5.00 -5.98 7.14
C ARG A 21 5.63 -6.41 5.83
N ASN A 22 6.48 -7.43 5.85
CA ASN A 22 7.09 -7.97 4.66
C ASN A 22 6.05 -8.56 3.70
N ALA A 23 5.05 -9.28 4.22
CA ALA A 23 3.98 -9.85 3.41
C ALA A 23 3.14 -8.78 2.71
N ILE A 24 2.82 -7.66 3.38
CA ILE A 24 2.11 -6.55 2.74
C ILE A 24 3.01 -5.88 1.69
N ALA A 25 4.28 -5.63 2.01
CA ALA A 25 5.23 -5.08 1.05
C ALA A 25 5.36 -5.96 -0.21
N ASP A 26 5.37 -7.29 -0.05
CA ASP A 26 5.37 -8.25 -1.17
C ASP A 26 4.11 -8.12 -2.03
N ARG A 27 2.93 -7.97 -1.43
CA ARG A 27 1.69 -7.74 -2.19
C ARG A 27 1.69 -6.43 -2.96
N ILE A 28 2.24 -5.37 -2.38
CA ILE A 28 2.39 -4.08 -3.08
C ILE A 28 3.32 -4.24 -4.29
N VAL A 29 4.47 -4.91 -4.12
CA VAL A 29 5.39 -5.20 -5.24
C VAL A 29 4.71 -6.04 -6.31
N GLU A 30 4.04 -7.13 -5.92
CA GLU A 30 3.32 -8.00 -6.85
C GLU A 30 2.30 -7.22 -7.69
N PHE A 31 1.49 -6.36 -7.04
CA PHE A 31 0.52 -5.52 -7.74
C PHE A 31 1.19 -4.54 -8.71
N ILE A 32 2.27 -3.89 -8.27
CA ILE A 32 3.05 -2.96 -9.09
C ILE A 32 3.62 -3.66 -10.33
N GLU A 33 4.19 -4.85 -10.18
CA GLU A 33 4.75 -5.64 -11.30
C GLU A 33 3.66 -6.05 -12.30
N GLN A 34 2.52 -6.53 -11.80
CA GLN A 34 1.41 -6.97 -12.65
C GLN A 34 0.79 -5.82 -13.44
N ASN A 35 0.85 -4.60 -12.92
CA ASN A 35 0.19 -3.42 -13.49
C ASN A 35 1.18 -2.37 -14.01
N LYS A 36 2.48 -2.69 -14.11
CA LYS A 36 3.55 -1.74 -14.41
C LYS A 36 3.27 -0.81 -15.60
N ALA A 37 2.68 -1.34 -16.66
CA ALA A 37 2.38 -0.59 -17.89
C ALA A 37 1.11 0.28 -17.80
N SER A 38 0.28 0.08 -16.78
CA SER A 38 -1.05 0.68 -16.65
C SER A 38 -1.26 1.41 -15.31
N LEU A 39 -0.19 1.68 -14.55
CA LEU A 39 -0.29 2.49 -13.33
C LEU A 39 -0.69 3.93 -13.68
N GLY A 40 -1.95 4.27 -13.44
CA GLY A 40 -2.48 5.62 -13.51
C GLY A 40 -2.24 6.41 -12.22
N MET A 41 -2.81 7.62 -12.16
CA MET A 41 -2.70 8.48 -10.98
C MET A 41 -3.32 7.84 -9.74
N TRP A 42 -4.45 7.15 -9.90
CA TRP A 42 -5.16 6.47 -8.83
C TRP A 42 -4.29 5.41 -8.14
N GLU A 43 -3.72 4.50 -8.93
CA GLU A 43 -2.87 3.44 -8.40
C GLU A 43 -1.66 4.04 -7.72
N LYS A 44 -0.97 4.99 -8.38
CA LYS A 44 0.23 5.64 -7.81
C LYS A 44 -0.06 6.34 -6.50
N PHE A 45 -1.18 7.06 -6.40
CA PHE A 45 -1.57 7.76 -5.18
C PHE A 45 -1.80 6.77 -4.03
N HIS A 46 -2.61 5.74 -4.26
CA HIS A 46 -2.96 4.77 -3.23
C HIS A 46 -1.81 3.82 -2.88
N LEU A 47 -0.96 3.47 -3.83
CA LEU A 47 0.30 2.76 -3.56
C LEU A 47 1.24 3.62 -2.72
N GLY A 48 1.36 4.91 -3.01
CA GLY A 48 2.13 5.85 -2.20
C GLY A 48 1.62 5.95 -0.76
N GLN A 49 0.29 6.05 -0.58
CA GLN A 49 -0.36 6.01 0.74
C GLN A 49 -0.07 4.70 1.48
N SER A 50 -0.17 3.57 0.79
CA SER A 50 0.10 2.25 1.37
C SER A 50 1.55 2.11 1.85
N ILE A 51 2.51 2.54 1.03
CA ILE A 51 3.95 2.53 1.34
C ILE A 51 4.25 3.46 2.51
N SER A 52 3.68 4.67 2.51
CA SER A 52 3.87 5.64 3.60
C SER A 52 3.34 5.12 4.93
N ALA A 53 2.18 4.47 4.93
CA ALA A 53 1.63 3.82 6.13
C ALA A 53 2.56 2.72 6.65
N LEU A 54 3.10 1.86 5.77
CA LEU A 54 4.08 0.83 6.16
C LEU A 54 5.40 1.41 6.71
N GLY A 55 5.85 2.55 6.19
CA GLY A 55 7.05 3.23 6.68
C GLY A 55 6.88 3.82 8.07
N THR A 56 5.66 4.24 8.41
CA THR A 56 5.38 4.89 9.70
C THR A 56 5.44 3.91 10.88
N ILE A 57 5.25 2.61 10.63
CA ILE A 57 5.31 1.51 11.62
C ILE A 57 6.65 1.51 12.38
N ASN A 58 7.75 1.92 11.76
CA ASN A 58 9.08 1.94 12.37
C ASN A 58 9.38 3.20 13.21
N SER A 59 8.51 4.21 13.20
CA SER A 59 8.81 5.56 13.71
C SER A 59 7.99 6.01 14.91
N SER A 60 7.06 5.17 15.37
CA SER A 60 6.03 5.57 16.33
C SER A 60 5.94 4.56 17.49
N ASP A 61 6.55 4.90 18.63
CA ASP A 61 6.46 4.11 19.86
C ASP A 61 5.08 4.20 20.56
N ASP A 62 4.27 5.22 20.22
CA ASP A 62 3.05 5.58 20.96
C ASP A 62 1.72 5.25 20.25
N GLN A 63 1.75 4.80 18.99
CA GLN A 63 0.51 4.48 18.24
C GLN A 63 0.28 2.97 18.11
N PRO A 64 -0.98 2.51 18.13
CA PRO A 64 -1.32 1.13 17.83
C PRO A 64 -0.79 0.75 16.43
N LEU A 65 0.23 -0.11 16.39
CA LEU A 65 0.89 -0.53 15.15
C LEU A 65 -0.11 -1.14 14.15
N ASP A 66 -1.16 -1.79 14.65
CA ASP A 66 -2.24 -2.38 13.85
C ASP A 66 -2.98 -1.36 12.98
N THR A 67 -3.06 -0.09 13.40
CA THR A 67 -3.72 0.98 12.66
C THR A 67 -2.98 1.28 11.36
N TRP A 68 -1.65 1.33 11.41
CA TRP A 68 -0.83 1.57 10.21
C TRP A 68 -0.88 0.39 9.23
N PHE A 69 -0.95 -0.84 9.73
CA PHE A 69 -1.19 -2.02 8.91
C PHE A 69 -2.55 -1.99 8.22
N LYS A 70 -3.62 -1.61 8.94
CA LYS A 70 -4.96 -1.46 8.37
C LYS A 70 -5.02 -0.38 7.29
N LEU A 71 -4.40 0.78 7.54
CA LEU A 71 -4.33 1.87 6.57
C LEU A 71 -3.53 1.49 5.32
N SER A 72 -2.45 0.74 5.50
CA SER A 72 -1.67 0.21 4.38
C SER A 72 -2.51 -0.74 3.50
N LEU A 73 -3.20 -1.71 4.11
CA LEU A 73 -4.06 -2.63 3.37
C LEU A 73 -5.23 -1.92 2.70
N LEU A 74 -5.92 -1.02 3.39
CA LEU A 74 -7.03 -0.25 2.82
C LEU A 74 -6.59 0.55 1.58
N SER A 75 -5.40 1.15 1.66
CA SER A 75 -4.84 1.90 0.54
C SER A 75 -4.49 0.98 -0.63
N LEU A 76 -3.89 -0.19 -0.36
CA LEU A 76 -3.62 -1.18 -1.39
C LEU A 76 -4.92 -1.69 -2.04
N GLU A 77 -5.96 -1.96 -1.25
CA GLU A 77 -7.28 -2.34 -1.76
C GLU A 77 -7.86 -1.27 -2.68
N LYS A 78 -7.78 0.01 -2.29
CA LYS A 78 -8.18 1.12 -3.17
C LYS A 78 -7.40 1.10 -4.48
N ALA A 79 -6.07 0.91 -4.45
CA ALA A 79 -5.26 0.80 -5.67
C ALA A 79 -5.72 -0.33 -6.60
N MET A 80 -6.25 -1.42 -6.04
CA MET A 80 -6.75 -2.58 -6.79
C MET A 80 -8.16 -2.41 -7.37
N VAL A 81 -8.88 -1.33 -7.04
CA VAL A 81 -10.24 -1.09 -7.56
C VAL A 81 -10.18 -0.77 -9.06
N PRO A 82 -10.90 -1.51 -9.93
CA PRO A 82 -10.98 -1.24 -11.36
C PRO A 82 -11.52 0.16 -11.65
N GLU A 83 -11.08 0.79 -12.75
CA GLU A 83 -11.45 2.17 -13.10
C GLU A 83 -12.97 2.43 -13.10
N GLY A 84 -13.75 1.49 -13.66
CA GLY A 84 -15.22 1.60 -13.71
C GLY A 84 -15.95 1.43 -12.37
N GLU A 85 -15.24 1.08 -11.30
CA GLU A 85 -15.80 0.86 -9.95
C GLU A 85 -15.31 1.90 -8.94
N ARG A 86 -14.45 2.85 -9.36
CA ARG A 86 -13.94 3.92 -8.50
C ARG A 86 -15.04 4.95 -8.25
N GLY A 87 -15.18 5.39 -7.00
CA GLY A 87 -16.12 6.45 -6.62
C GLY A 87 -15.69 7.84 -7.12
N GLU A 88 -16.54 8.85 -6.89
CA GLU A 88 -16.31 10.26 -7.28
C GLU A 88 -15.04 10.90 -6.66
N GLU A 89 -14.39 10.24 -5.70
CA GLU A 89 -13.15 10.69 -5.05
C GLU A 89 -11.93 10.83 -6.00
N ASN A 90 -12.07 10.48 -7.29
CA ASN A 90 -11.03 10.61 -8.31
C ASN A 90 -10.64 12.08 -8.62
N GLU A 91 -11.47 13.06 -8.27
CA GLU A 91 -11.29 14.44 -8.76
C GLU A 91 -10.18 15.24 -8.04
N ASP A 92 -9.72 14.79 -6.85
CA ASP A 92 -8.82 15.58 -5.98
C ASP A 92 -7.37 15.05 -5.86
N ILE A 93 -6.93 14.13 -6.73
CA ILE A 93 -5.54 13.65 -6.70
C ILE A 93 -4.58 14.71 -7.27
N ASP A 94 -3.61 15.17 -6.48
CA ASP A 94 -2.60 16.16 -6.91
C ASP A 94 -1.86 15.66 -8.16
N GLU A 95 -1.83 16.48 -9.22
CA GLU A 95 -1.17 16.17 -10.49
C GLU A 95 0.31 15.79 -10.34
N LYS A 96 0.98 16.20 -9.24
CA LYS A 96 2.35 15.78 -8.91
C LYS A 96 2.50 14.27 -8.82
N VAL A 97 1.42 13.53 -8.53
CA VAL A 97 1.43 12.06 -8.53
C VAL A 97 1.84 11.49 -9.90
N ASN A 98 1.63 12.22 -11.00
CA ASN A 98 2.12 11.80 -12.32
C ASN A 98 3.64 11.62 -12.39
N SER A 99 4.39 12.37 -11.58
CA SER A 99 5.86 12.27 -11.50
C SER A 99 6.34 11.01 -10.77
N VAL A 100 5.46 10.32 -10.03
CA VAL A 100 5.79 9.07 -9.35
C VAL A 100 5.96 7.96 -10.40
N THR A 101 7.15 7.35 -10.41
CA THR A 101 7.46 6.23 -11.30
C THR A 101 7.37 4.88 -10.59
N TYR A 102 7.29 3.81 -11.38
CA TYR A 102 7.39 2.45 -10.89
C TYR A 102 8.68 2.26 -10.05
N GLU A 103 9.81 2.78 -10.52
CA GLU A 103 11.11 2.63 -9.86
C GLU A 103 11.13 3.33 -8.50
N MET A 104 10.45 4.48 -8.37
CA MET A 104 10.33 5.19 -7.10
C MET A 104 9.52 4.37 -6.08
N LEU A 105 8.42 3.75 -6.51
CA LEU A 105 7.58 2.92 -5.64
C LEU A 105 8.31 1.66 -5.17
N VAL A 106 8.95 0.93 -6.10
CA VAL A 106 9.73 -0.28 -5.77
C VAL A 106 10.96 0.06 -4.93
N GLY A 107 11.63 1.17 -5.24
CA GLY A 107 12.77 1.67 -4.46
C GLY A 107 12.38 1.93 -3.00
N ALA A 108 11.27 2.65 -2.77
CA ALA A 108 10.76 2.91 -1.43
C ALA A 108 10.42 1.62 -0.67
N LEU A 109 9.82 0.63 -1.33
CA LEU A 109 9.54 -0.69 -0.72
C LEU A 109 10.82 -1.46 -0.38
N GLY A 110 11.87 -1.33 -1.20
CA GLY A 110 13.18 -1.90 -0.94
C GLY A 110 13.80 -1.36 0.35
N GLU A 111 13.75 -0.04 0.55
CA GLU A 111 14.22 0.62 1.78
C GLU A 111 13.45 0.17 3.02
N LEU A 112 12.15 -0.09 2.89
CA LEU A 112 11.33 -0.60 3.99
C LEU A 112 11.77 -2.00 4.44
N LYS A 113 12.11 -2.89 3.51
CA LYS A 113 12.53 -4.26 3.85
C LYS A 113 13.89 -4.34 4.52
N THR A 114 14.72 -3.30 4.38
CA THR A 114 16.07 -3.25 4.97
C THR A 114 16.14 -2.58 6.34
N ASN A 115 15.07 -1.87 6.75
CA ASN A 115 14.96 -1.16 8.03
C ASN A 115 13.93 -1.84 8.94
#